data_AF-A0A6N1XCV5-F1
#
_entry.id   AF-A0A6N1XCV5-F1
#
_cell.length_a   1.000
_cell.length_b   1.000
_cell.length_c   1.000
_cell.angle_alpha   90.00
_cell.angle_beta   90.00
_cell.angle_gamma   90.00
#
_symmetry.space_group_name_H-M   'P 1'
#
loop_
_entity.id
_entity.type
_entity.pdbx_description
1 polymer ?
#
loop_
_entity_poly.entity_id
_entity_poly.type
_entity_poly.pdbx_seq_one_letter_code
_entity_poly.pdbx_strand_id
1 'polypeptide(L)'
;MKIQDINYICKQMLNINPPPILDSNVLRILAKCDSKLEQMFILGAYEFIRQRCPAAPTLSTSSVRIGERTYEGIWLWEPWFAWDLDDLPEDKRGGPSALLFVPQFQSPEKNITHDLALFYGDDNGSPKWLLKHVIEIDGYGVHKDRRVKDDLRDFGLSYSVYRFYEETDKPLDWFRKIVYNDAESGGI
;
A
#
# COMPACT_ATOMS: atom_id res chain seq x y z
N MET A 1 6.51 1.60 -17.35
CA MET A 1 7.30 2.60 -16.57
C MET A 1 8.78 2.24 -16.66
N LYS A 2 9.69 3.22 -16.69
CA LYS A 2 11.13 3.00 -16.79
C LYS A 2 11.82 3.32 -15.46
N ILE A 3 13.05 2.81 -15.27
CA ILE A 3 13.84 3.08 -14.07
C ILE A 3 14.15 4.58 -13.89
N GLN A 4 14.22 5.36 -14.97
CA GLN A 4 14.37 6.81 -14.89
C GLN A 4 13.17 7.47 -14.20
N ASP A 5 11.96 6.96 -14.39
CA ASP A 5 10.74 7.49 -13.74
C ASP A 5 10.81 7.26 -12.23
N ILE A 6 11.24 6.07 -11.80
CA ILE A 6 11.49 5.75 -10.38
C ILE A 6 12.53 6.68 -9.78
N ASN A 7 13.66 6.87 -10.48
CA ASN A 7 14.72 7.76 -10.00
C ASN A 7 14.23 9.20 -9.85
N TYR A 8 13.39 9.66 -10.78
CA TYR A 8 12.77 10.98 -10.68
C TYR A 8 11.83 11.06 -9.47
N ILE A 9 10.89 10.13 -9.33
CA ILE A 9 9.94 10.11 -8.20
C ILE A 9 10.70 10.06 -6.86
N CYS A 10 11.60 9.10 -6.71
CA CYS A 10 12.35 8.90 -5.47
C CYS A 10 13.22 10.11 -5.14
N LYS A 11 14.06 10.58 -6.07
CA LYS A 11 15.04 11.63 -5.75
C LYS A 11 14.45 13.03 -5.73
N GLN A 12 13.58 13.35 -6.68
CA GLN A 12 13.09 14.71 -6.88
C GLN A 12 11.78 14.98 -6.14
N MET A 13 10.91 13.98 -6.00
CA MET A 13 9.59 14.16 -5.39
C MET A 13 9.56 13.69 -3.92
N LEU A 14 10.26 12.60 -3.60
CA LEU A 14 10.24 12.00 -2.27
C LEU A 14 11.54 12.19 -1.47
N ASN A 15 12.60 12.70 -2.08
CA ASN A 15 13.93 12.80 -1.47
C ASN A 15 14.46 11.46 -0.89
N ILE A 16 14.11 10.34 -1.51
CA ILE A 16 14.62 9.00 -1.18
C ILE A 16 15.95 8.79 -1.90
N ASN A 17 17.04 8.66 -1.12
CA ASN A 17 18.38 8.39 -1.63
C ASN A 17 19.13 7.36 -0.74
N PRO A 18 19.63 6.25 -1.32
CA PRO A 18 19.47 5.83 -2.71
C PRO A 18 18.04 5.35 -3.01
N PRO A 19 17.58 5.47 -4.28
CA PRO A 19 16.30 4.87 -4.70
C PRO A 19 16.36 3.35 -4.62
N PRO A 20 15.21 2.66 -4.43
CA PRO A 20 15.17 1.21 -4.41
C PRO A 20 15.59 0.60 -5.74
N ILE A 21 16.27 -0.55 -5.67
CA ILE A 21 16.56 -1.37 -6.84
C ILE A 21 15.31 -2.21 -7.13
N LEU A 22 14.63 -1.91 -8.24
CA LEU A 22 13.41 -2.57 -8.65
C LEU A 22 13.66 -3.40 -9.91
N ASP A 23 13.18 -4.65 -9.90
CA ASP A 23 13.19 -5.48 -11.09
C ASP A 23 12.10 -5.06 -12.11
N SER A 24 12.14 -5.64 -13.31
CA SER A 24 11.19 -5.33 -14.38
C SER A 24 9.74 -5.69 -14.04
N ASN A 25 9.51 -6.70 -13.19
CA ASN A 25 8.16 -7.12 -12.80
C ASN A 25 7.54 -6.12 -11.83
N VAL A 26 8.30 -5.65 -10.85
CA VAL A 26 7.86 -4.59 -9.91
C VAL A 26 7.59 -3.29 -10.67
N LEU A 27 8.47 -2.90 -11.61
CA LEU A 27 8.24 -1.73 -12.47
C LEU A 27 6.96 -1.86 -13.32
N ARG A 28 6.66 -3.07 -13.81
CA ARG A 28 5.43 -3.35 -14.55
C ARG A 28 4.19 -3.21 -13.68
N ILE A 29 4.24 -3.63 -12.41
CA ILE A 29 3.11 -3.49 -11.48
C ILE A 29 2.92 -2.03 -11.07
N LEU A 30 3.99 -1.30 -10.74
CA LEU A 30 3.90 0.15 -10.46
C LEU A 30 3.29 0.93 -11.63
N ALA A 31 3.59 0.52 -12.87
CA ALA A 31 3.01 1.13 -14.07
C ALA A 31 1.48 0.94 -14.20
N LYS A 32 0.86 0.08 -13.38
CA LYS A 32 -0.60 -0.08 -13.35
C LYS A 32 -1.30 1.00 -12.54
N CYS A 33 -0.61 1.71 -11.64
CA CYS A 33 -1.21 2.82 -10.90
C CYS A 33 -1.70 3.89 -11.89
N ASP A 34 -2.86 4.49 -11.63
CA ASP A 34 -3.47 5.48 -12.53
C ASP A 34 -2.71 6.81 -12.48
N SER A 35 -2.07 7.10 -11.36
CA SER A 35 -1.33 8.34 -11.12
C SER A 35 0.10 8.13 -10.60
N LYS A 36 0.94 9.18 -10.77
CA LYS A 36 2.25 9.26 -10.08
C LYS A 36 2.09 9.38 -8.56
N LEU A 37 0.97 9.94 -8.10
CA LEU A 37 0.69 10.09 -6.68
C LEU A 37 0.54 8.72 -6.01
N GLU A 38 -0.22 7.80 -6.61
CA GLU A 38 -0.30 6.40 -6.16
C GLU A 38 1.08 5.73 -6.12
N GLN A 39 1.90 5.90 -7.16
CA GLN A 39 3.26 5.37 -7.19
C GLN A 39 4.11 5.93 -6.04
N MET A 40 3.96 7.23 -5.75
CA MET A 40 4.63 7.88 -4.62
C MET A 40 4.21 7.29 -3.29
N PHE A 41 2.92 7.00 -3.09
CA PHE A 41 2.42 6.38 -1.87
C PHE A 41 2.99 4.97 -1.67
N ILE A 42 3.02 4.13 -2.71
CA ILE A 42 3.63 2.80 -2.62
C ILE A 42 5.13 2.90 -2.30
N LEU A 43 5.86 3.76 -3.01
CA LEU A 43 7.31 3.94 -2.78
C LEU A 43 7.61 4.53 -1.40
N GLY A 44 6.76 5.42 -0.89
CA GLY A 44 6.91 5.98 0.44
C GLY A 44 6.56 4.98 1.55
N ALA A 45 5.60 4.09 1.33
CA ALA A 45 5.37 2.95 2.22
C ALA A 45 6.59 2.00 2.26
N TYR A 46 7.17 1.69 1.11
CA TYR A 46 8.43 0.93 1.05
C TYR A 46 9.55 1.62 1.83
N GLU A 47 9.73 2.93 1.66
CA GLU A 47 10.76 3.69 2.39
C GLU A 47 10.52 3.67 3.90
N PHE A 48 9.27 3.86 4.33
CA PHE A 48 8.89 3.79 5.74
C PHE A 48 9.26 2.44 6.36
N ILE A 49 9.02 1.34 5.64
CA ILE A 49 9.36 -0.03 6.06
C ILE A 49 10.87 -0.22 6.06
N ARG A 50 11.55 0.17 4.97
CA ARG A 50 13.00 0.03 4.81
C ARG A 50 13.79 0.73 5.91
N GLN A 51 13.33 1.88 6.39
CA GLN A 51 13.98 2.61 7.47
C GLN A 51 13.90 1.93 8.84
N ARG A 52 12.96 0.98 9.01
CA ARG A 52 12.71 0.28 10.28
C ARG A 52 13.22 -1.15 10.27
N CYS A 53 13.27 -1.79 9.12
CA CYS A 53 13.83 -3.13 9.00
C CYS A 53 15.37 -3.11 9.18
N PRO A 54 15.95 -4.06 9.93
CA PRO A 54 17.42 -4.18 10.09
C PRO A 54 18.19 -4.36 8.78
N ALA A 55 17.52 -4.93 7.77
CA ALA A 55 18.01 -5.07 6.41
C ALA A 55 16.96 -4.52 5.43
N ALA A 56 17.40 -4.11 4.24
CA ALA A 56 16.49 -3.66 3.21
C ALA A 56 15.53 -4.81 2.83
N PRO A 57 14.20 -4.62 2.93
CA PRO A 57 13.25 -5.68 2.65
C PRO A 57 13.33 -6.06 1.17
N THR A 58 13.20 -7.36 0.92
CA THR A 58 13.20 -7.89 -0.44
C THR A 58 11.88 -7.55 -1.12
N LEU A 59 11.98 -7.03 -2.34
CA LEU A 59 10.87 -6.75 -3.22
C LEU A 59 10.76 -7.86 -4.27
N SER A 60 9.56 -8.38 -4.42
CA SER A 60 9.21 -9.33 -5.47
C SER A 60 7.81 -9.01 -5.99
N THR A 61 7.25 -9.89 -6.80
CA THR A 61 5.86 -9.82 -7.22
C THR A 61 5.15 -11.10 -6.84
N SER A 62 3.91 -10.98 -6.38
CA SER A 62 3.03 -12.12 -6.14
C SER A 62 1.67 -11.84 -6.74
N SER A 63 0.79 -12.84 -6.68
CA SER A 63 -0.59 -12.68 -7.08
C SER A 63 -1.54 -13.30 -6.06
N VAL A 64 -2.72 -12.71 -5.95
CA VAL A 64 -3.82 -13.22 -5.13
C VAL A 64 -5.04 -13.41 -6.03
N ARG A 65 -5.76 -14.52 -5.82
CA ARG A 65 -7.00 -14.80 -6.53
C ARG A 65 -8.19 -14.57 -5.60
N ILE A 66 -9.14 -13.74 -6.04
CA ILE A 66 -10.41 -13.51 -5.34
C ILE A 66 -11.54 -13.79 -6.35
N GLY A 67 -12.31 -14.84 -6.07
CA GLY A 67 -13.30 -15.35 -7.02
C GLY A 67 -12.65 -15.73 -8.36
N GLU A 68 -13.10 -15.07 -9.42
CA GLU A 68 -12.64 -15.31 -10.80
C GLU A 68 -11.48 -14.40 -11.22
N ARG A 69 -11.07 -13.45 -10.37
CA ARG A 69 -10.06 -12.45 -10.71
C ARG A 69 -8.73 -12.77 -10.04
N THR A 70 -7.66 -12.54 -10.78
CA THR A 70 -6.28 -12.59 -10.28
C THR A 70 -5.71 -11.19 -10.26
N TYR A 71 -5.18 -10.80 -9.10
CA TYR A 71 -4.57 -9.50 -8.88
C TYR A 71 -3.08 -9.70 -8.69
N GLU A 72 -2.26 -8.98 -9.46
CA GLU A 72 -0.81 -8.96 -9.29
C GLU A 72 -0.41 -7.77 -8.42
N GLY A 73 0.46 -8.00 -7.45
CA GLY A 73 0.95 -6.95 -6.55
C GLY A 73 2.44 -7.02 -6.29
N ILE A 74 2.95 -5.96 -5.64
CA ILE A 74 4.34 -5.84 -5.20
C ILE A 74 4.43 -6.45 -3.81
N TRP A 75 5.25 -7.49 -3.69
CA TRP A 75 5.41 -8.26 -2.47
C TRP A 75 6.65 -7.80 -1.72
N LEU A 76 6.46 -7.34 -0.49
CA LEU A 76 7.53 -7.08 0.47
C LEU A 76 7.65 -8.26 1.44
N TRP A 77 8.86 -8.76 1.55
CA TRP A 77 9.22 -9.83 2.48
C TRP A 77 9.56 -9.24 3.84
N GLU A 78 9.04 -9.87 4.89
CA GLU A 78 9.43 -9.61 6.28
C GLU A 78 9.27 -8.14 6.73
N PRO A 79 8.12 -7.49 6.47
CA PRO A 79 7.95 -6.07 6.79
C PRO A 79 7.61 -5.82 8.27
N TRP A 80 7.54 -6.87 9.12
CA TRP A 80 6.96 -6.81 10.46
C TRP A 80 7.61 -5.76 11.38
N PHE A 81 8.90 -5.46 11.21
CA PHE A 81 9.60 -4.41 11.97
C PHE A 81 9.01 -3.02 11.75
N ALA A 82 8.30 -2.79 10.64
CA ALA A 82 7.62 -1.52 10.41
C ALA A 82 6.43 -1.28 11.36
N TRP A 83 5.93 -2.34 12.02
CA TRP A 83 4.87 -2.27 13.03
C TRP A 83 5.41 -2.19 14.47
N ASP A 84 6.73 -2.28 14.66
CA ASP A 84 7.36 -2.07 15.96
C ASP A 84 7.63 -0.56 16.14
N LEU A 85 6.55 0.19 16.44
CA LEU A 85 6.63 1.62 16.70
C LEU A 85 6.66 1.89 18.20
N ASP A 86 7.61 2.72 18.64
CA ASP A 86 7.81 3.02 20.07
C ASP A 86 6.62 3.72 20.74
N ASP A 87 5.79 4.39 19.95
CA ASP A 87 4.57 5.07 20.37
C ASP A 87 3.35 4.13 20.47
N LEU A 88 3.48 2.87 20.06
CA LEU A 88 2.46 1.83 20.25
C LEU A 88 2.70 1.05 21.57
N PRO A 89 1.61 0.65 22.26
CA PRO A 89 1.69 -0.32 23.36
C PRO A 89 2.38 -1.62 22.92
N GLU A 90 3.23 -2.20 23.77
CA GLU A 90 4.06 -3.37 23.44
C GLU A 90 3.23 -4.57 22.95
N ASP A 91 2.05 -4.80 23.54
CA ASP A 91 1.10 -5.86 23.16
C ASP A 91 0.40 -5.63 21.81
N LYS A 92 0.57 -4.44 21.23
CA LYS A 92 0.05 -4.05 19.92
C LYS A 92 1.14 -3.91 18.87
N ARG A 93 2.40 -4.18 19.22
CA ARG A 93 3.51 -4.22 18.28
C ARG A 93 3.57 -5.61 17.66
N GLY A 94 3.54 -5.64 16.34
CA GLY A 94 3.51 -6.87 15.57
C GLY A 94 3.01 -6.57 14.17
N GLY A 95 3.70 -7.08 13.16
CA GLY A 95 3.32 -6.84 11.77
C GLY A 95 3.20 -8.15 11.01
N PRO A 96 2.71 -8.09 9.76
CA PRO A 96 2.56 -9.27 8.94
C PRO A 96 3.92 -9.83 8.51
N SER A 97 3.98 -11.14 8.28
CA SER A 97 5.18 -11.82 7.73
C SER A 97 5.46 -11.40 6.28
N ALA A 98 4.42 -11.03 5.55
CA ALA A 98 4.49 -10.56 4.18
C ALA A 98 3.43 -9.49 3.89
N LEU A 99 3.75 -8.57 2.99
CA LEU A 99 2.85 -7.50 2.55
C LEU A 99 2.78 -7.49 1.03
N LEU A 100 1.56 -7.44 0.48
CA LEU A 100 1.32 -7.29 -0.96
C LEU A 100 0.57 -5.99 -1.23
N PHE A 101 1.19 -5.10 -2.01
CA PHE A 101 0.56 -3.90 -2.56
C PHE A 101 -0.05 -4.23 -3.92
N VAL A 102 -1.38 -4.21 -4.02
CA VAL A 102 -2.13 -4.47 -5.26
C VAL A 102 -2.70 -3.14 -5.79
N PRO A 103 -2.11 -2.54 -6.83
CA PRO A 103 -2.67 -1.34 -7.44
C PRO A 103 -3.93 -1.66 -8.26
N GLN A 104 -4.83 -0.70 -8.39
CA GLN A 104 -6.04 -0.78 -9.21
C GLN A 104 -6.91 -2.00 -8.86
N PHE A 105 -7.22 -2.13 -7.57
CA PHE A 105 -8.01 -3.23 -7.02
C PHE A 105 -9.50 -3.08 -7.38
N GLN A 106 -9.96 -3.86 -8.35
CA GLN A 106 -11.40 -3.95 -8.65
C GLN A 106 -12.13 -4.74 -7.58
N SER A 107 -13.16 -4.13 -6.98
CA SER A 107 -14.01 -4.76 -5.96
C SER A 107 -14.66 -6.05 -6.49
N PRO A 108 -14.71 -7.13 -5.67
CA PRO A 108 -15.46 -8.33 -6.02
C PRO A 108 -16.98 -8.16 -5.85
N GLU A 109 -17.41 -7.16 -5.07
CA GLU A 109 -18.81 -6.94 -4.70
C GLU A 109 -19.51 -5.91 -5.59
N LYS A 110 -18.75 -4.96 -6.13
CA LYS A 110 -19.26 -3.84 -6.92
C LYS A 110 -18.39 -3.56 -8.13
N ASN A 111 -18.97 -2.93 -9.14
CA ASN A 111 -18.21 -2.47 -10.31
C ASN A 111 -17.48 -1.15 -10.01
N ILE A 112 -16.53 -1.19 -9.08
CA ILE A 112 -15.68 -0.08 -8.67
C ILE A 112 -14.23 -0.55 -8.61
N THR A 113 -13.30 0.34 -8.92
CA THR A 113 -11.87 0.10 -8.80
C THR A 113 -11.31 1.06 -7.77
N HIS A 114 -10.57 0.50 -6.82
CA HIS A 114 -9.85 1.22 -5.79
C HIS A 114 -8.39 1.38 -6.18
N ASP A 115 -7.75 2.46 -5.73
CA ASP A 115 -6.38 2.78 -6.13
C ASP A 115 -5.37 1.73 -5.67
N LEU A 116 -5.54 1.24 -4.45
CA LEU A 116 -4.62 0.31 -3.83
C LEU A 116 -5.33 -0.63 -2.84
N ALA A 117 -4.92 -1.88 -2.79
CA ALA A 117 -5.28 -2.81 -1.73
C ALA A 117 -4.03 -3.41 -1.08
N LEU A 118 -4.06 -3.58 0.24
CA LEU A 118 -3.02 -4.22 1.03
C LEU A 118 -3.50 -5.60 1.45
N PHE A 119 -2.68 -6.61 1.14
CA PHE A 119 -2.87 -7.96 1.64
C PHE A 119 -1.73 -8.34 2.57
N TYR A 120 -2.06 -8.99 3.68
CA TYR A 120 -1.08 -9.55 4.60
C TYR A 120 -0.97 -11.05 4.39
N GLY A 121 0.26 -11.54 4.42
CA GLY A 121 0.59 -12.95 4.40
C GLY A 121 1.03 -13.42 5.78
N ASP A 122 0.67 -14.65 6.11
CA ASP A 122 1.06 -15.37 7.33
C ASP A 122 2.52 -15.88 7.29
N ASP A 123 3.08 -16.07 6.09
CA ASP A 123 4.48 -16.45 5.88
C ASP A 123 5.16 -15.61 4.77
N ASN A 124 6.48 -15.77 4.59
CA ASN A 124 7.30 -15.06 3.60
C ASN A 124 7.69 -15.93 2.38
N GLY A 125 7.26 -17.19 2.29
CA GLY A 125 7.67 -18.12 1.22
C GLY A 125 6.54 -18.55 0.28
N SER A 126 5.35 -18.80 0.84
CA SER A 126 4.10 -19.14 0.15
C SER A 126 2.88 -18.53 0.89
N PRO A 127 2.85 -17.20 1.09
CA PRO A 127 1.84 -16.55 1.92
C PRO A 127 0.42 -16.85 1.51
N LYS A 128 -0.45 -17.11 2.50
CA LYS A 128 -1.89 -17.01 2.31
C LYS A 128 -2.30 -15.55 2.46
N TRP A 129 -2.60 -14.93 1.32
CA TRP A 129 -2.99 -13.53 1.28
C TRP A 129 -4.39 -13.29 1.86
N LEU A 130 -4.46 -12.39 2.84
CA LEU A 130 -5.71 -11.88 3.40
C LEU A 130 -5.82 -10.39 3.10
N LEU A 131 -6.95 -9.97 2.52
CA LEU A 131 -7.24 -8.55 2.30
C LEU A 131 -7.37 -7.86 3.66
N LYS A 132 -6.60 -6.80 3.88
CA LYS A 132 -6.57 -6.06 5.16
C LYS A 132 -7.03 -4.63 5.00
N HIS A 133 -6.50 -3.93 4.00
CA HIS A 133 -6.85 -2.53 3.74
C HIS A 133 -7.17 -2.31 2.27
N VAL A 134 -8.22 -1.54 2.01
CA VAL A 134 -8.47 -0.96 0.68
C VAL A 134 -8.31 0.55 0.79
N ILE A 135 -7.66 1.16 -0.20
CA ILE A 135 -7.13 2.51 -0.12
C ILE A 135 -7.54 3.31 -1.36
N GLU A 136 -7.95 4.56 -1.12
CA GLU A 136 -8.10 5.61 -2.14
C GLU A 136 -7.11 6.74 -1.84
N ILE A 137 -6.54 7.32 -2.89
CA ILE A 137 -5.56 8.41 -2.84
C ILE A 137 -6.12 9.57 -3.65
N ASP A 138 -6.76 10.51 -2.96
CA ASP A 138 -7.46 11.64 -3.56
C ASP A 138 -6.47 12.80 -3.85
N GLY A 139 -6.37 13.19 -5.13
CA GLY A 139 -5.55 14.34 -5.56
C GLY A 139 -6.22 15.70 -5.33
N TYR A 140 -5.41 16.74 -5.18
CA TYR A 140 -5.87 18.12 -4.92
C TYR A 140 -6.80 18.64 -6.03
N GLY A 141 -7.93 19.21 -5.62
CA GLY A 141 -8.81 19.99 -6.52
C GLY A 141 -9.82 19.19 -7.34
N VAL A 142 -9.86 17.85 -7.22
CA VAL A 142 -10.79 17.00 -7.99
C VAL A 142 -12.08 16.63 -7.21
N HIS A 143 -12.12 16.82 -5.87
CA HIS A 143 -13.06 16.07 -5.02
C HIS A 143 -14.01 16.84 -4.07
N LYS A 144 -14.09 18.18 -4.04
CA LYS A 144 -14.98 18.86 -3.05
C LYS A 144 -16.45 18.40 -3.13
N ASP A 145 -16.98 18.14 -4.33
CA ASP A 145 -18.36 17.67 -4.55
C ASP A 145 -18.48 16.13 -4.73
N ARG A 146 -17.36 15.39 -4.76
CA ARG A 146 -17.35 13.92 -4.96
C ARG A 146 -17.42 13.13 -3.65
N ARG A 147 -16.94 13.67 -2.52
CA ARG A 147 -16.85 12.95 -1.24
C ARG A 147 -18.16 12.27 -0.80
N VAL A 148 -19.29 12.97 -0.92
CA VAL A 148 -20.61 12.42 -0.58
C VAL A 148 -21.01 11.28 -1.53
N LYS A 149 -20.60 11.34 -2.80
CA LYS A 149 -20.85 10.29 -3.80
C LYS A 149 -19.93 9.09 -3.58
N ASP A 150 -18.70 9.31 -3.12
CA ASP A 150 -17.72 8.25 -2.84
C ASP A 150 -18.13 7.46 -1.59
N ASP A 151 -18.67 8.11 -0.56
CA ASP A 151 -19.24 7.40 0.60
C ASP A 151 -20.45 6.53 0.22
N LEU A 152 -21.30 7.00 -0.68
CA LEU A 152 -22.41 6.20 -1.24
C LEU A 152 -21.91 5.07 -2.13
N ARG A 153 -20.82 5.28 -2.88
CA ARG A 153 -20.16 4.25 -3.71
C ARG A 153 -19.66 3.11 -2.84
N ASP A 154 -19.05 3.44 -1.70
CA ASP A 154 -18.41 2.47 -0.82
C ASP A 154 -19.39 1.84 0.19
N PHE A 155 -20.58 2.44 0.36
CA PHE A 155 -21.63 1.94 1.26
C PHE A 155 -22.03 0.48 0.99
N GLY A 156 -21.86 -0.41 1.97
CA GLY A 156 -22.27 -1.81 1.86
C GLY A 156 -21.22 -2.73 1.23
N LEU A 157 -19.98 -2.27 1.09
CA LEU A 157 -18.83 -3.15 0.91
C LEU A 157 -18.54 -3.91 2.21
N SER A 158 -18.08 -5.16 2.10
CA SER A 158 -17.69 -5.96 3.28
C SER A 158 -16.38 -5.52 3.95
N TYR A 159 -15.64 -4.62 3.31
CA TYR A 159 -14.36 -4.10 3.77
C TYR A 159 -14.39 -2.57 3.89
N SER A 160 -13.52 -2.04 4.76
CA SER A 160 -13.36 -0.60 4.92
C SER A 160 -12.44 -0.02 3.85
N VAL A 161 -12.77 1.18 3.38
CA VAL A 161 -11.95 1.95 2.43
C VAL A 161 -11.31 3.12 3.17
N TYR A 162 -9.98 3.13 3.24
CA TYR A 162 -9.19 4.20 3.84
C TYR A 162 -8.85 5.24 2.78
N ARG A 163 -9.15 6.50 3.04
CA ARG A 163 -8.88 7.58 2.10
C ARG A 163 -7.74 8.45 2.60
N PHE A 164 -6.79 8.71 1.72
CA PHE A 164 -5.68 9.61 1.95
C PHE A 164 -5.78 10.77 0.96
N TYR A 165 -5.58 11.98 1.45
CA TYR A 165 -5.75 13.21 0.68
C TYR A 165 -4.40 13.85 0.43
N GLU A 166 -4.06 14.17 -0.82
CA GLU A 166 -2.78 14.81 -1.19
C GLU A 166 -2.46 16.04 -0.32
N GLU A 167 -3.49 16.77 0.13
CA GLU A 167 -3.36 17.98 0.96
C GLU A 167 -2.85 17.71 2.38
N THR A 168 -3.18 16.55 2.93
CA THR A 168 -2.97 16.24 4.36
C THR A 168 -2.11 15.01 4.59
N ASP A 169 -2.03 14.11 3.60
CA ASP A 169 -1.39 12.82 3.68
C ASP A 169 -0.17 12.79 2.78
N LYS A 170 1.00 12.82 3.40
CA LYS A 170 2.26 12.77 2.68
C LYS A 170 2.58 11.33 2.29
N PRO A 171 3.08 11.08 1.07
CA PRO A 171 3.46 9.75 0.62
C PRO A 171 4.48 9.03 1.52
N LEU A 172 5.34 9.75 2.25
CA LEU A 172 6.32 9.14 3.17
C LEU A 172 5.73 8.80 4.56
N ASP A 173 4.58 9.37 4.91
CA ASP A 173 4.03 9.31 6.27
C ASP A 173 2.73 8.50 6.36
N TRP A 174 1.98 8.36 5.25
CA TRP A 174 0.65 7.74 5.26
C TRP A 174 0.65 6.31 5.81
N PHE A 175 1.71 5.53 5.52
CA PHE A 175 1.78 4.13 5.94
C PHE A 175 1.86 3.97 7.45
N ARG A 176 2.38 4.98 8.16
CA ARG A 176 2.32 5.03 9.62
C ARG A 176 0.88 4.95 10.12
N LYS A 177 -0.06 5.64 9.45
CA LYS A 177 -1.49 5.61 9.83
C LYS A 177 -2.09 4.21 9.67
N ILE A 178 -1.67 3.47 8.64
CA ILE A 178 -2.08 2.06 8.48
C ILE A 178 -1.61 1.22 9.67
N VAL A 179 -0.33 1.35 10.05
CA VAL A 179 0.24 0.64 11.21
C VAL A 179 -0.51 0.95 12.50
N TYR A 180 -0.84 2.22 12.74
CA TYR A 180 -1.66 2.63 13.88
C TYR A 180 -3.06 2.02 13.84
N ASN A 181 -3.72 2.02 12.69
CA ASN A 181 -5.05 1.42 12.53
C ASN A 181 -5.04 -0.08 12.82
N ASP A 182 -3.99 -0.80 12.42
CA ASP A 182 -3.83 -2.23 12.72
C ASP A 182 -3.73 -2.47 14.24
N ALA A 183 -2.93 -1.66 14.93
CA ALA A 183 -2.75 -1.71 16.38
C ALA A 183 -4.05 -1.39 17.14
N GLU A 184 -4.86 -0.45 16.64
CA GLU A 184 -6.15 -0.10 17.25
C GLU A 184 -7.22 -1.16 17.05
N SER A 185 -7.27 -1.76 15.85
CA SER A 185 -8.27 -2.77 15.48
C SER A 185 -7.97 -4.19 16.00
N GLY A 186 -6.81 -4.41 16.62
CA GLY A 186 -6.36 -5.74 17.05
C GLY A 186 -6.09 -6.67 15.87
N GLY A 187 -5.79 -6.08 14.69
CA GLY A 187 -5.94 -6.69 13.38
C GLY A 187 -4.71 -7.39 12.81
N ILE A 188 -3.81 -7.92 13.65
CA ILE A 188 -2.67 -8.73 13.18
C ILE A 188 -3.11 -10.18 13.11
#